data_AF-A0AAN8IJR7-F1
#
_entry.id   AF-A0AAN8IJR7-F1
#
_cell.length_a   1.000
_cell.length_b   1.000
_cell.length_c   1.000
_cell.angle_alpha   90.00
_cell.angle_beta   90.00
_cell.angle_gamma   90.00
#
_symmetry.space_group_name_H-M   'P 1'
#
loop_
_entity.id
_entity.type
_entity.pdbx_description
1 polymer ?
#
loop_
_entity_poly.entity_id
_entity_poly.type
_entity_poly.pdbx_seq_one_letter_code
_entity_poly.pdbx_strand_id
1 'polypeptide(L)'
;MSQNNSAGASDESLAERSVATSVIRDTGTKVQLLFKAHGLKKRKSLLNSIVTAFKKPHSPSRLLSNGKFTKFDLKPNSIHFILEVQTEKKKKKGNANRVDTFVCEIKQFPTAINPDSAEFEVLEPASGECFILLSLIKVDNLKVNWKEFLESNGTLDVTCI
;
A
#
# COMPACT_ATOMS: atom_id res chain seq x y z
N MET A 1 24.39 46.63 14.14
CA MET A 1 23.69 45.82 13.12
C MET A 1 23.87 44.36 13.47
N SER A 2 22.89 43.75 14.13
CA SER A 2 22.91 42.33 14.49
C SER A 2 21.91 41.61 13.60
N GLN A 3 22.41 40.83 12.65
CA GLN A 3 21.61 39.80 11.97
C GLN A 3 21.78 38.51 12.77
N ASN A 4 20.70 38.02 13.37
CA ASN A 4 20.65 36.65 13.84
C ASN A 4 19.33 36.03 13.36
N ASN A 5 19.33 35.65 12.08
CA ASN A 5 18.25 34.91 11.47
C ASN A 5 18.40 33.46 11.94
N SER A 6 17.68 33.11 13.01
CA SER A 6 17.63 31.73 13.50
C SER A 6 16.81 30.92 12.51
N ALA A 7 17.48 29.96 11.89
CA ALA A 7 16.91 29.01 10.95
C ALA A 7 15.61 28.41 11.50
N GLY A 8 14.51 28.62 10.76
CA GLY A 8 13.31 27.82 10.91
C GLY A 8 13.68 26.37 10.62
N ALA A 9 13.82 25.58 11.68
CA ALA A 9 13.71 24.14 11.57
C ALA A 9 12.30 23.90 11.03
N SER A 10 12.21 23.61 9.73
CA SER A 10 10.98 23.11 9.14
C SER A 10 10.70 21.80 9.86
N ASP A 11 9.79 21.88 10.82
CA ASP A 11 9.07 20.76 11.38
C ASP A 11 8.45 20.03 10.18
N GLU A 12 9.18 19.06 9.62
CA GLU A 12 8.63 18.09 8.68
C GLU A 12 7.56 17.36 9.50
N SER A 13 6.35 17.91 9.48
CA SER A 13 5.20 17.32 10.11
C SER A 13 5.16 15.85 9.73
N LEU A 14 4.76 15.00 10.68
CA LEU A 14 4.48 13.58 10.48
C LEU A 14 3.23 13.44 9.59
N ALA A 15 3.27 14.03 8.39
CA ALA A 15 2.18 14.12 7.45
C ALA A 15 1.87 12.71 6.95
N GLU A 16 0.61 12.32 7.11
CA GLU A 16 0.06 11.14 6.46
C GLU A 16 0.28 11.25 4.95
N ARG A 17 0.81 10.18 4.35
CA ARG A 17 1.11 10.11 2.92
C ARG A 17 0.13 9.19 2.23
N SER A 18 -0.38 9.59 1.07
CA SER A 18 -1.21 8.68 0.27
C SER A 18 -0.38 7.55 -0.33
N VAL A 19 -0.93 6.35 -0.33
CA VAL A 19 -0.38 5.20 -1.05
C VAL A 19 -0.63 5.39 -2.55
N ALA A 20 0.41 5.30 -3.37
CA ALA A 20 0.24 5.29 -4.81
C ALA A 20 -0.35 3.93 -5.24
N THR A 21 -1.43 3.97 -6.01
CA THR A 21 -2.19 2.79 -6.43
C THR A 21 -2.13 2.66 -7.95
N SER A 22 -1.92 1.44 -8.44
CA SER A 22 -1.94 1.12 -9.88
C SER A 22 -2.60 -0.23 -10.13
N VAL A 23 -3.14 -0.42 -11.35
CA VAL A 23 -3.69 -1.70 -11.80
C VAL A 23 -2.69 -2.35 -12.74
N ILE A 24 -2.11 -3.48 -12.34
CA ILE A 24 -1.11 -4.16 -13.19
C ILE A 24 -1.74 -5.20 -14.12
N ARG A 25 -2.91 -5.73 -13.75
CA ARG A 25 -3.63 -6.73 -14.52
C ARG A 25 -5.12 -6.70 -14.19
N ASP A 26 -5.94 -6.83 -15.22
CA ASP A 26 -7.38 -7.07 -15.12
C ASP A 26 -7.77 -8.07 -16.21
N THR A 27 -8.34 -9.21 -15.83
CA THR A 27 -8.78 -10.27 -16.75
C THR A 27 -10.30 -10.38 -16.84
N GLY A 28 -11.02 -9.35 -16.41
CA GLY A 28 -12.47 -9.35 -16.27
C GLY A 28 -12.95 -9.97 -14.96
N THR A 29 -12.42 -11.13 -14.56
CA THR A 29 -12.77 -11.81 -13.30
C THR A 29 -11.78 -11.55 -12.16
N LYS A 30 -10.49 -11.42 -12.46
CA LYS A 30 -9.43 -11.16 -11.48
C LYS A 30 -8.77 -9.82 -11.78
N VAL A 31 -8.63 -8.99 -10.76
CA VAL A 31 -7.90 -7.72 -10.82
C VAL A 31 -6.72 -7.75 -9.85
N GLN A 32 -5.60 -7.16 -10.25
CA GLN A 32 -4.39 -7.07 -9.46
C GLN A 32 -4.00 -5.60 -9.26
N LEU A 33 -4.07 -5.16 -8.01
CA LEU A 33 -3.68 -3.82 -7.58
C LEU A 33 -2.25 -3.86 -7.02
N LEU A 34 -1.46 -2.87 -7.39
CA LEU A 34 -0.12 -2.66 -6.85
C LEU A 34 -0.09 -1.35 -6.06
N PHE A 35 0.24 -1.48 -4.78
CA PHE A 35 0.36 -0.38 -3.84
C PHE A 35 1.83 -0.07 -3.57
N LYS A 36 2.21 1.20 -3.79
CA LYS A 36 3.55 1.72 -3.49
C LYS A 36 3.49 2.63 -2.26
N ALA A 37 4.21 2.23 -1.22
CA ALA A 37 4.53 3.06 -0.07
C ALA A 37 6.05 3.17 0.06
N HIS A 38 6.55 4.39 0.20
CA HIS A 38 7.99 4.65 0.17
C HIS A 38 8.70 4.03 1.39
N GLY A 39 9.87 3.43 1.16
CA GLY A 39 10.72 2.89 2.22
C GLY A 39 10.33 1.49 2.70
N LEU A 40 9.34 0.84 2.06
CA LEU A 40 9.01 -0.55 2.36
C LEU A 40 10.19 -1.48 2.08
N LYS A 41 10.37 -2.46 2.97
CA LYS A 41 11.35 -3.54 2.84
C LYS A 41 10.68 -4.89 3.03
N LYS A 42 10.82 -5.78 2.04
CA LYS A 42 10.35 -7.16 2.12
C LYS A 42 11.07 -7.91 3.23
N ARG A 43 10.34 -8.73 3.98
CA ARG A 43 10.94 -9.63 4.96
C ARG A 43 11.64 -10.77 4.22
N LYS A 44 12.97 -10.76 4.19
CA LYS A 44 13.80 -11.84 3.67
C LYS A 44 13.76 -13.01 4.65
N SER A 45 12.85 -13.96 4.46
CA SER A 45 12.87 -15.21 5.23
C SER A 45 13.73 -16.24 4.50
N LEU A 46 14.73 -16.80 5.18
CA LEU A 46 15.55 -17.92 4.70
C LEU A 46 14.81 -19.27 4.80
N LEU A 47 13.57 -19.31 5.31
CA LEU A 47 12.83 -20.55 5.60
C LEU A 47 11.35 -20.55 5.16
N ASN A 48 10.85 -19.51 4.46
CA ASN A 48 9.42 -19.43 4.08
C ASN A 48 9.13 -19.94 2.65
N SER A 49 9.98 -20.80 2.08
CA SER A 49 9.78 -21.36 0.73
C SER A 49 8.51 -22.22 0.61
N ILE A 50 7.83 -22.49 1.72
CA ILE A 50 6.61 -23.30 1.78
C ILE A 50 5.70 -22.65 2.82
N VAL A 51 4.42 -22.47 2.49
CA VAL A 51 3.32 -21.97 3.34
C VAL A 51 3.13 -20.44 3.40
N THR A 52 2.48 -19.87 2.38
CA THR A 52 1.35 -18.93 2.60
C THR A 52 0.28 -19.04 1.49
N ALA A 53 0.08 -20.23 0.93
CA ALA A 53 -1.24 -20.59 0.42
C ALA A 53 -2.02 -21.15 1.63
N PHE A 54 -3.25 -20.69 1.84
CA PHE A 54 -4.19 -21.17 2.87
C PHE A 54 -3.94 -20.73 4.32
N LYS A 55 -4.29 -19.46 4.59
CA LYS A 55 -5.18 -19.02 5.68
C LYS A 55 -5.35 -17.51 5.49
N LYS A 56 -6.59 -17.04 5.29
CA LYS A 56 -6.97 -15.63 5.07
C LYS A 56 -5.94 -14.69 5.71
N PRO A 57 -5.13 -13.94 4.94
CA PRO A 57 -4.14 -13.04 5.52
C PRO A 57 -4.90 -11.86 6.11
N HIS A 58 -5.35 -11.98 7.35
CA HIS A 58 -5.98 -10.89 8.09
C HIS A 58 -5.02 -9.69 8.29
N SER A 59 -3.74 -9.79 7.89
CA SER A 59 -2.84 -8.64 7.79
C SER A 59 -1.60 -8.95 6.92
N PRO A 60 -1.23 -8.10 5.93
CA PRO A 60 -0.02 -8.28 5.13
C PRO A 60 1.29 -7.97 5.90
N SER A 61 1.18 -7.50 7.15
CA SER A 61 2.32 -7.07 7.99
C SER A 61 3.41 -8.13 8.14
N ARG A 62 3.07 -9.43 8.12
CA ARG A 62 4.05 -10.53 8.25
C ARG A 62 5.01 -10.63 7.06
N LEU A 63 4.65 -10.05 5.92
CA LEU A 63 5.46 -10.05 4.70
C LEU A 63 6.48 -8.91 4.66
N LEU A 64 6.37 -7.94 5.57
CA LEU A 64 7.20 -6.73 5.62
C LEU A 64 8.19 -6.84 6.79
N SER A 65 9.41 -6.32 6.60
CA SER A 65 10.44 -6.28 7.66
C SER A 65 10.35 -5.01 8.51
N ASN A 66 9.84 -3.92 7.93
CA ASN A 66 9.76 -2.61 8.55
C ASN A 66 8.39 -1.94 8.38
N GLY A 67 7.36 -2.69 7.97
CA GLY A 67 6.02 -2.19 7.74
C GLY A 67 5.00 -2.88 8.62
N LYS A 68 4.04 -2.12 9.16
CA LYS A 68 2.94 -2.63 9.99
C LYS A 68 1.62 -1.99 9.56
N PHE A 69 0.66 -2.82 9.21
CA PHE A 69 -0.71 -2.36 9.02
C PHE A 69 -1.35 -2.14 10.39
N THR A 70 -1.68 -0.90 10.72
CA THR A 70 -2.42 -0.54 11.95
C THR A 70 -3.93 -0.57 11.73
N LYS A 71 -4.37 -0.46 10.47
CA LYS A 71 -5.75 -0.70 10.04
C LYS A 71 -5.76 -1.38 8.69
N PHE A 72 -6.68 -2.33 8.51
CA PHE A 72 -6.93 -2.97 7.23
C PHE A 72 -8.39 -3.39 7.17
N ASP A 73 -9.16 -2.77 6.29
CA ASP A 73 -10.59 -3.02 6.07
C ASP A 73 -10.83 -3.19 4.57
N LEU A 74 -11.15 -4.42 4.15
CA LEU A 74 -11.48 -4.76 2.78
C LEU A 74 -12.93 -5.24 2.75
N LYS A 75 -13.77 -4.49 2.03
CA LYS A 75 -15.20 -4.76 1.84
C LYS A 75 -15.46 -5.02 0.37
N PRO A 76 -16.67 -5.51 0.01
CA PRO A 76 -17.01 -5.74 -1.39
C PRO A 76 -16.79 -4.56 -2.32
N ASN A 77 -16.96 -3.32 -1.85
CA ASN A 77 -16.85 -2.13 -2.68
C ASN A 77 -15.76 -1.15 -2.22
N SER A 78 -14.97 -1.45 -1.21
CA SER A 78 -14.03 -0.47 -0.66
C SER A 78 -12.79 -1.13 -0.09
N ILE A 79 -11.69 -0.40 -0.10
CA ILE A 79 -10.50 -0.73 0.70
C ILE A 79 -10.07 0.49 1.50
N HIS A 80 -9.75 0.26 2.76
CA HIS A 80 -9.12 1.26 3.60
C HIS A 80 -8.05 0.61 4.46
N PHE A 81 -6.82 1.11 4.37
CA PHE A 81 -5.75 0.67 5.25
C PHE A 81 -4.81 1.80 5.64
N ILE A 82 -4.22 1.63 6.82
CA ILE A 82 -3.18 2.49 7.37
C ILE A 82 -1.94 1.63 7.57
N LEU A 83 -0.83 2.06 6.99
CA LEU A 83 0.45 1.37 6.97
C LEU A 83 1.53 2.27 7.56
N GLU A 84 2.07 1.87 8.70
CA GLU A 84 3.24 2.49 9.29
C GLU A 84 4.50 1.85 8.72
N VAL A 85 5.44 2.67 8.26
CA VAL A 85 6.74 2.23 7.74
C VAL A 85 7.85 2.85 8.57
N GLN A 86 8.62 1.99 9.24
CA GLN A 86 9.78 2.42 10.00
C GLN A 86 10.96 2.64 9.03
N THR A 87 11.40 3.88 8.92
CA THR A 87 12.54 4.26 8.08
C THR A 87 13.75 4.59 8.96
N GLU A 88 14.87 3.89 8.74
CA GLU A 88 16.13 4.24 9.40
C GLU A 88 16.70 5.49 8.73
N LYS A 89 16.80 6.61 9.45
CA LYS A 89 17.65 7.72 9.01
C LYS A 89 19.11 7.35 9.29
N LYS A 90 20.00 7.67 8.34
CA LYS A 90 21.46 7.48 8.50
C LYS A 90 21.91 8.05 9.86
N LYS A 91 22.69 7.25 10.60
CA LYS A 91 23.24 7.52 11.94
C LYS A 91 23.76 8.95 12.11
N LYS A 92 22.90 9.90 12.48
CA LYS A 92 23.29 11.12 13.20
C LYS A 92 22.96 10.90 14.66
N LYS A 93 23.89 11.30 15.54
CA LYS A 93 23.88 11.12 16.99
C LYS A 93 22.55 11.62 17.58
N GLY A 94 21.61 10.71 17.83
CA GLY A 94 20.23 11.02 18.18
C GLY A 94 19.29 9.98 17.57
N ASN A 95 19.09 8.87 18.28
CA ASN A 95 18.38 7.69 17.80
C ASN A 95 16.86 7.94 17.76
N ALA A 96 16.37 8.64 16.74
CA ALA A 96 14.94 8.73 16.45
C ALA A 96 14.61 7.85 15.25
N ASN A 97 14.02 6.68 15.51
CA ASN A 97 13.36 5.86 14.50
C ASN A 97 12.20 6.68 13.93
N ARG A 98 12.30 7.11 12.66
CA ARG A 98 11.19 7.78 11.98
C ARG A 98 10.16 6.73 11.58
N VAL A 99 8.90 7.00 11.88
CA VAL A 99 7.76 6.23 11.38
C VAL A 99 7.01 7.11 10.41
N ASP A 100 6.89 6.66 9.16
CA ASP A 100 6.07 7.31 8.15
C ASP A 100 4.71 6.59 8.05
N THR A 101 3.62 7.33 8.11
CA THR A 101 2.25 6.80 8.02
C THR A 101 1.73 6.94 6.59
N PHE A 102 1.31 5.82 6.00
CA PHE A 102 0.72 5.77 4.68
C PHE A 102 -0.75 5.36 4.76
N VAL A 103 -1.61 6.07 4.04
CA VAL A 103 -3.05 5.81 3.99
C VAL A 103 -3.45 5.45 2.55
N CYS A 104 -4.19 4.36 2.41
CA CYS A 104 -4.92 4.04 1.20
C CYS A 104 -6.41 4.06 1.52
N GLU A 105 -7.18 4.81 0.75
CA GLU A 105 -8.63 4.83 0.83
C GLU A 105 -9.20 4.82 -0.60
N ILE A 106 -10.02 3.82 -0.88
CA ILE A 106 -10.92 3.77 -2.04
C ILE A 106 -12.29 3.49 -1.46
N LYS A 107 -13.16 4.51 -1.45
CA LYS A 107 -14.50 4.44 -0.84
C LYS A 107 -15.46 3.62 -1.68
N GLN A 108 -15.34 3.69 -3.00
CA GLN A 108 -16.12 2.88 -3.92
C GLN A 108 -15.28 2.42 -5.11
N PHE A 109 -15.04 1.11 -5.22
CA PHE A 109 -14.45 0.49 -6.40
C PHE A 109 -15.36 0.63 -7.64
N PRO A 110 -14.82 0.52 -8.86
CA PRO A 110 -15.62 0.54 -10.09
C PRO A 110 -16.63 -0.61 -10.16
N THR A 111 -16.33 -1.74 -9.51
CA THR A 111 -17.17 -2.93 -9.41
C THR A 111 -16.95 -3.60 -8.05
N ALA A 112 -17.89 -4.45 -7.62
CA ALA A 112 -17.75 -5.24 -6.40
C ALA A 112 -16.73 -6.38 -6.54
N ILE A 113 -16.08 -6.69 -5.43
CA ILE A 113 -15.14 -7.81 -5.28
C ILE A 113 -15.60 -8.79 -4.18
N ASN A 114 -15.06 -10.01 -4.19
CA ASN A 114 -15.16 -10.94 -3.08
C ASN A 114 -13.98 -10.71 -2.11
N PRO A 115 -14.18 -10.08 -0.94
CA PRO A 115 -13.08 -9.78 -0.02
C PRO A 115 -12.44 -11.05 0.56
N ASP A 116 -13.19 -12.14 0.67
CA ASP A 116 -12.69 -13.41 1.21
C ASP A 116 -11.73 -14.14 0.26
N SER A 117 -11.72 -13.74 -1.02
CA SER A 117 -10.81 -14.28 -2.04
C SER A 117 -9.49 -13.50 -2.16
N ALA A 118 -9.29 -12.47 -1.35
CA ALA A 118 -8.15 -11.58 -1.48
C ALA A 118 -6.81 -12.27 -1.17
N GLU A 119 -5.85 -12.12 -2.08
CA GLU A 119 -4.48 -12.63 -1.92
C GLU A 119 -3.49 -11.47 -1.85
N PHE A 120 -2.51 -11.57 -0.95
CA PHE A 120 -1.46 -10.57 -0.77
C PHE A 120 -0.08 -11.14 -1.06
N GLU A 121 0.71 -10.36 -1.77
CA GLU A 121 2.11 -10.65 -2.01
C GLU A 121 2.94 -9.37 -1.83
N VAL A 122 4.22 -9.51 -1.44
CA VAL A 122 5.19 -8.42 -1.47
C VAL A 122 6.20 -8.69 -2.56
N LEU A 123 6.24 -7.80 -3.54
CA LEU A 123 7.18 -7.83 -4.66
C LEU A 123 8.39 -6.97 -4.32
N GLU A 124 9.58 -7.46 -4.65
CA GLU A 124 10.86 -6.73 -4.55
C GLU A 124 11.59 -6.93 -5.89
N PRO A 125 11.34 -6.07 -6.90
CA PRO A 125 12.07 -6.10 -8.16
C PRO A 125 13.55 -5.76 -7.95
N ALA A 126 14.37 -5.93 -9.00
CA ALA A 126 15.81 -5.64 -8.96
C ALA A 126 16.17 -4.19 -8.55
N SER A 127 15.21 -3.25 -8.65
CA SER A 127 15.36 -1.88 -8.16
C SER A 127 15.49 -1.77 -6.64
N GLY A 128 15.09 -2.82 -5.89
CA GLY A 128 15.06 -2.83 -4.43
C GLY A 128 13.86 -2.11 -3.81
N GLU A 129 13.00 -1.47 -4.61
CA GLU A 129 11.73 -0.92 -4.13
C GLU A 129 10.73 -2.05 -3.84
N CYS A 130 10.08 -2.04 -2.68
CA CYS A 130 9.07 -3.04 -2.36
C CYS A 130 7.66 -2.53 -2.63
N PHE A 131 6.82 -3.42 -3.15
CA PHE A 131 5.42 -3.15 -3.48
C PHE A 131 4.52 -4.19 -2.83
N ILE A 132 3.30 -3.78 -2.45
CA ILE A 132 2.26 -4.71 -2.01
C ILE A 132 1.37 -4.99 -3.21
N LEU A 133 1.31 -6.26 -3.62
CA LEU A 133 0.38 -6.75 -4.63
C LEU A 133 -0.86 -7.30 -3.93
N LEU A 134 -2.03 -6.81 -4.32
CA LEU A 134 -3.33 -7.31 -3.88
C LEU A 134 -4.07 -7.88 -5.09
N SER A 135 -4.38 -9.17 -5.04
CA SER A 135 -5.23 -9.81 -6.05
C SER A 135 -6.66 -9.96 -5.52
N LEU A 136 -7.64 -9.54 -6.32
CA LEU A 136 -9.07 -9.54 -5.99
C LEU A 136 -9.87 -10.26 -7.08
N ILE A 137 -10.95 -10.93 -6.71
CA ILE A 137 -11.92 -11.50 -7.64
C ILE A 137 -13.15 -10.59 -7.69
N LYS A 138 -13.52 -10.13 -8.89
CA LYS A 138 -14.75 -9.37 -9.11
C LYS A 138 -15.96 -10.29 -9.04
N VAL A 139 -17.06 -9.77 -8.49
CA VAL A 139 -18.33 -10.52 -8.36
C VAL A 139 -19.47 -9.93 -9.16
N ASP A 140 -19.30 -8.73 -9.71
CA ASP A 140 -20.26 -8.09 -10.60
C ASP A 140 -19.56 -7.33 -11.74
N ASN A 141 -20.37 -6.87 -12.70
CA ASN A 141 -20.00 -6.03 -13.84
C ASN A 141 -18.59 -6.30 -14.42
N LEU A 142 -18.33 -7.57 -14.75
CA LEU A 142 -17.01 -8.09 -15.18
C LEU A 142 -16.46 -7.44 -16.47
N LYS A 143 -17.28 -6.65 -17.16
CA LYS A 143 -16.91 -5.91 -18.38
C LYS A 143 -16.11 -4.64 -18.07
N VAL A 144 -16.22 -4.09 -16.86
CA VAL A 144 -15.47 -2.88 -16.49
C VAL A 144 -14.01 -3.25 -16.28
N ASN A 145 -13.14 -2.73 -17.15
CA ASN A 145 -11.70 -2.87 -17.03
C ASN A 145 -11.15 -1.77 -16.09
N TRP A 146 -10.64 -2.16 -14.92
CA TRP A 146 -10.15 -1.23 -13.90
C TRP A 146 -8.87 -0.53 -14.33
N LYS A 147 -8.08 -1.12 -15.24
CA LYS A 147 -6.89 -0.46 -15.77
C LYS A 147 -7.27 0.72 -16.66
N GLU A 148 -8.17 0.48 -17.61
CA GLU A 148 -8.72 1.52 -18.49
C GLU A 148 -9.48 2.59 -17.68
N PHE A 149 -10.24 2.15 -16.67
CA PHE A 149 -10.94 3.05 -15.75
C PHE A 149 -9.96 3.97 -15.00
N LEU A 150 -8.88 3.42 -14.43
CA LEU A 150 -7.86 4.21 -13.73
C LEU A 150 -7.14 5.17 -14.70
N GLU A 151 -6.79 4.70 -15.89
CA GLU A 151 -6.13 5.53 -16.92
C GLU A 151 -7.02 6.70 -17.36
N SER A 152 -8.34 6.50 -17.44
CA SER A 152 -9.29 7.53 -17.87
C SER A 152 -9.62 8.54 -16.78
N ASN A 153 -9.69 8.11 -15.51
CA ASN A 153 -10.19 8.93 -14.40
C ASN A 153 -9.09 9.40 -13.44
N GLY A 154 -7.88 8.84 -13.53
CA GLY A 154 -6.79 9.10 -12.58
C GLY A 154 -6.97 8.49 -11.19
N THR A 155 -8.10 7.82 -10.93
CA THR A 155 -8.42 7.15 -9.67
C THR A 155 -9.26 5.90 -9.89
N LEU A 156 -9.25 4.99 -8.90
CA LEU A 156 -10.18 3.85 -8.83
C LEU A 156 -11.38 4.16 -7.92
N ASP A 157 -11.38 5.29 -7.22
CA ASP A 157 -12.49 5.69 -6.36
C ASP A 157 -13.57 6.41 -7.17
N VAL A 158 -14.68 5.72 -7.40
CA VAL A 158 -15.84 6.25 -8.13
C VAL A 158 -16.40 7.49 -7.45
N THR A 159 -16.23 7.64 -6.14
CA THR A 159 -16.72 8.81 -5.40
C THR A 159 -15.91 10.09 -5.65
N CYS A 160 -14.77 9.99 -6.36
CA CYS A 160 -13.90 11.11 -6.71
C CYS A 160 -14.05 11.57 -8.16
N ILE A 161 -15.02 11.03 -8.91
CA ILE A 161 -15.29 11.31 -10.32
C ILE A 161 -16.54 12.19 -10.45
#